data_AF-A0A966WVG2-F1
#
_entry.id   AF-A0A966WVG2-F1
#
_cell.length_a   1.000
_cell.length_b   1.000
_cell.length_c   1.000
_cell.angle_alpha   90.00
_cell.angle_beta   90.00
_cell.angle_gamma   90.00
#
_symmetry.space_group_name_H-M   'P 1'
#
loop_
_entity.id
_entity.type
_entity.pdbx_description
1 polymer ?
#
loop_
_entity_poly.entity_id
_entity_poly.type
_entity_poly.pdbx_seq_one_letter_code
_entity_poly.pdbx_strand_id
1 'polypeptide(L)'
;MRRFAALYSDLDASGGTRARVAALQAYFEASSPQDAAWALHVLLGKQGKRLITGRRLRQICLEGTSLPEWLFDDCYAHVGDSAETIALLWRQVAPTRSEVEGNGSPPETLAAEPLHIWMEQLLPAAAALEGAEQAEAVRRFWQWLNPAEL
;
A
#
# COMPACT_ATOMS: atom_id res chain seq x y z
N MET A 1 3.91 -0.41 -9.89
CA MET A 1 2.96 0.03 -8.85
C MET A 1 2.76 1.55 -8.81
N ARG A 2 3.81 2.40 -8.83
CA ARG A 2 3.68 3.88 -8.82
C ARG A 2 2.67 4.47 -9.81
N ARG A 3 2.70 3.98 -11.06
CA ARG A 3 1.76 4.43 -12.11
C ARG A 3 0.30 4.11 -11.78
N PHE A 4 0.06 3.00 -11.10
CA PHE A 4 -1.29 2.61 -10.68
C PHE A 4 -1.78 3.47 -9.51
N ALA A 5 -0.90 3.78 -8.55
CA ALA A 5 -1.19 4.75 -7.49
C ALA A 5 -1.54 6.14 -8.05
N ALA A 6 -0.79 6.61 -9.05
CA ALA A 6 -1.08 7.85 -9.76
C ALA A 6 -2.45 7.80 -10.47
N LEU A 7 -2.78 6.70 -11.17
CA LEU A 7 -4.11 6.51 -11.74
C LEU A 7 -5.22 6.64 -10.69
N TYR A 8 -5.05 6.04 -9.52
CA TYR A 8 -6.07 6.11 -8.46
C TYR A 8 -6.27 7.56 -7.98
N SER A 9 -5.18 8.31 -7.83
CA SER A 9 -5.20 9.73 -7.49
C SER A 9 -5.90 10.57 -8.57
N ASP A 10 -5.60 10.31 -9.85
CA ASP A 10 -6.23 11.00 -10.98
C ASP A 10 -7.73 10.71 -11.07
N LEU A 11 -8.14 9.47 -10.78
CA LEU A 11 -9.54 9.07 -10.76
C LEU A 11 -10.30 9.74 -9.62
N ASP A 12 -9.71 9.85 -8.43
CA ASP A 12 -10.34 10.48 -7.27
C ASP A 12 -10.48 12.01 -7.49
N ALA A 13 -9.45 12.65 -8.03
CA ALA A 13 -9.46 14.08 -8.36
C ALA A 13 -10.36 14.45 -9.57
N SER A 14 -10.84 13.47 -10.33
CA SER A 14 -11.59 13.73 -11.57
C SER A 14 -13.03 14.22 -11.34
N GLY A 15 -13.34 15.38 -11.91
CA GLY A 15 -14.66 16.02 -11.81
C GLY A 15 -15.76 15.47 -12.73
N GLY A 16 -15.55 14.34 -13.42
CA GLY A 16 -16.60 13.77 -14.28
C GLY A 16 -16.19 12.55 -15.11
N THR A 17 -17.18 11.85 -15.65
CA THR A 17 -17.02 10.57 -16.37
C THR A 17 -16.02 10.63 -17.52
N ARG A 18 -16.03 11.71 -18.32
CA ARG A 18 -15.10 11.85 -19.46
C ARG A 18 -13.64 11.94 -19.02
N ALA A 19 -13.37 12.65 -17.93
CA ALA A 19 -12.02 12.75 -17.36
C ALA A 19 -11.54 11.38 -16.84
N ARG A 20 -12.42 10.63 -16.17
CA ARG A 20 -12.13 9.26 -15.73
C ARG A 20 -11.78 8.33 -16.89
N VAL A 21 -12.57 8.36 -17.96
CA VAL A 21 -12.32 7.53 -19.16
C VAL A 21 -10.97 7.89 -19.79
N ALA A 22 -10.64 9.18 -19.89
CA ALA A 22 -9.35 9.62 -20.43
C ALA A 22 -8.17 9.15 -19.57
N ALA A 23 -8.27 9.23 -18.24
CA ALA A 23 -7.23 8.74 -17.32
C ALA A 23 -7.03 7.22 -17.45
N LEU A 24 -8.14 6.45 -17.53
CA LEU A 24 -8.09 5.01 -17.75
C LEU A 24 -7.42 4.67 -19.09
N GLN A 25 -7.81 5.34 -20.18
CA GLN A 25 -7.23 5.12 -21.50
C GLN A 25 -5.72 5.38 -21.49
N ALA A 26 -5.29 6.53 -20.98
CA ALA A 26 -3.88 6.89 -20.90
C ALA A 26 -3.07 5.87 -20.07
N TYR A 27 -3.64 5.39 -18.97
CA TYR A 27 -3.00 4.36 -18.16
C TYR A 27 -2.84 3.05 -18.93
N PHE A 28 -3.91 2.54 -19.56
CA PHE A 28 -3.89 1.24 -20.23
C PHE A 28 -3.05 1.23 -21.51
N GLU A 29 -3.01 2.34 -22.25
CA GLU A 29 -2.15 2.47 -23.45
C GLU A 29 -0.67 2.37 -23.11
N ALA A 30 -0.26 2.90 -21.95
CA ALA A 30 1.13 2.95 -21.57
C ALA A 30 1.55 1.83 -20.59
N SER A 31 0.65 0.91 -20.22
CA SER A 31 0.92 -0.21 -19.31
C SER A 31 1.28 -1.49 -20.06
N SER A 32 2.11 -2.34 -19.44
CA SER A 32 2.31 -3.69 -19.97
C SER A 32 1.01 -4.51 -19.86
N PRO A 33 0.81 -5.54 -20.71
CA PRO A 33 -0.38 -6.38 -20.62
C PRO A 33 -0.61 -7.00 -19.24
N GLN A 34 0.46 -7.35 -18.52
CA GLN A 34 0.39 -7.90 -17.16
C GLN A 34 -0.11 -6.87 -16.15
N ASP A 35 0.45 -5.65 -16.16
CA ASP A 35 0.00 -4.57 -15.27
C ASP A 35 -1.41 -4.10 -15.60
N ALA A 36 -1.77 -4.06 -16.90
CA ALA A 36 -3.11 -3.73 -17.36
C ALA A 36 -4.15 -4.75 -16.86
N ALA A 37 -3.85 -6.06 -16.95
CA ALA A 37 -4.75 -7.10 -16.47
C ALA A 37 -5.00 -6.98 -14.95
N TRP A 38 -3.94 -6.77 -14.17
CA TRP A 38 -4.06 -6.59 -12.72
C TRP A 38 -4.76 -5.30 -12.34
N ALA A 39 -4.44 -4.17 -12.99
CA ALA A 39 -5.12 -2.90 -12.75
C ALA A 39 -6.62 -3.01 -13.01
N LEU A 40 -7.01 -3.63 -14.13
CA LEU A 40 -8.42 -3.88 -14.45
C LEU A 40 -9.08 -4.78 -13.40
N HIS A 41 -8.40 -5.85 -12.96
CA HIS A 41 -8.89 -6.75 -11.93
C HIS A 41 -9.17 -6.02 -10.61
N VAL A 42 -8.24 -5.17 -10.18
CA VAL A 42 -8.37 -4.34 -8.96
C VAL A 42 -9.50 -3.31 -9.10
N LEU A 43 -9.57 -2.59 -10.23
CA LEU A 43 -10.59 -1.57 -10.48
C LEU A 43 -12.01 -2.14 -10.54
N LEU A 44 -12.17 -3.39 -11.01
CA LEU A 44 -13.45 -4.09 -11.00
C LEU A 44 -13.87 -4.59 -9.61
N GLY A 45 -13.07 -4.33 -8.57
CA GLY A 45 -13.32 -4.80 -7.20
C GLY A 45 -13.25 -6.32 -7.07
N LYS A 46 -12.62 -7.02 -8.02
CA LYS A 46 -12.58 -8.50 -8.07
C LYS A 46 -11.52 -9.09 -7.13
N GLN A 47 -11.15 -8.39 -6.07
CA GLN A 47 -10.15 -8.89 -5.14
C GLN A 47 -10.61 -10.21 -4.51
N GLY A 48 -9.77 -11.24 -4.63
CA GLY A 48 -10.04 -12.58 -4.10
C GLY A 48 -10.03 -12.63 -2.57
N LYS A 49 -9.59 -13.75 -2.00
CA LYS A 49 -9.47 -13.85 -0.54
C LYS A 49 -8.48 -12.81 -0.01
N ARG A 50 -8.89 -12.09 1.03
CA ARG A 50 -8.04 -11.10 1.72
C ARG A 50 -6.77 -11.78 2.23
N LEU A 51 -5.60 -11.28 1.81
CA LEU A 51 -4.29 -11.85 2.11
C LEU A 51 -3.89 -11.68 3.58
N ILE A 52 -4.01 -10.46 4.10
CA ILE A 52 -3.74 -10.13 5.51
C ILE A 52 -4.97 -9.41 6.07
N THR A 53 -5.44 -9.83 7.24
CA THR A 53 -6.65 -9.25 7.84
C THR A 53 -6.39 -7.83 8.33
N GLY A 54 -7.43 -6.97 8.31
CA GLY A 54 -7.32 -5.60 8.84
C GLY A 54 -6.90 -5.57 10.31
N ARG A 55 -7.38 -6.54 11.12
CA ARG A 55 -6.94 -6.71 12.51
C ARG A 55 -5.43 -6.95 12.61
N ARG A 56 -4.87 -7.78 11.73
CA ARG A 56 -3.43 -8.06 11.70
C ARG A 56 -2.64 -6.83 11.25
N LEU A 57 -3.11 -6.08 10.24
CA LEU A 57 -2.45 -4.84 9.81
C LEU A 57 -2.43 -3.78 10.94
N ARG A 58 -3.53 -3.62 11.67
CA ARG A 58 -3.58 -2.77 12.88
C ARG A 58 -2.52 -3.20 13.90
N GLN A 59 -2.45 -4.50 14.19
CA GLN A 59 -1.47 -5.03 15.13
C GLN A 59 -0.04 -4.73 14.67
N ILE A 60 0.27 -4.94 13.39
CA ILE A 60 1.61 -4.64 12.81
C ILE A 60 1.95 -3.15 12.94
N CYS A 61 0.97 -2.26 12.72
CA CYS A 61 1.14 -0.81 12.89
C CYS A 61 1.46 -0.44 14.34
N LEU A 62 0.71 -0.97 15.31
CA LEU A 62 0.95 -0.74 16.75
C LEU A 62 2.28 -1.34 17.21
N GLU A 63 2.65 -2.53 16.72
CA GLU A 63 3.96 -3.15 17.03
C GLU A 63 5.14 -2.35 16.46
N GLY A 64 4.93 -1.64 15.34
CA GLY A 64 5.97 -0.87 14.65
C GLY A 64 6.05 0.60 15.05
N THR A 65 5.20 1.06 15.96
CA THR A 65 5.14 2.45 16.41
C THR A 65 5.09 2.50 17.94
N SER A 66 5.37 3.66 18.52
CA SER A 66 5.18 3.90 19.96
C SER A 66 3.75 4.33 20.31
N LEU A 67 2.79 4.10 19.40
CA LEU A 67 1.41 4.54 19.56
C LEU A 67 0.69 3.67 20.60
N PRO A 68 0.08 4.27 21.63
CA PRO A 68 -0.81 3.52 22.51
C PRO A 68 -2.10 3.16 21.75
N GLU A 69 -2.65 1.98 22.07
CA GLU A 69 -3.83 1.44 21.38
C GLU A 69 -5.03 2.40 21.39
N TRP A 70 -5.27 3.09 22.51
CA TRP A 70 -6.37 4.05 22.63
C TRP A 70 -6.28 5.20 21.62
N LEU A 71 -5.06 5.65 21.26
CA LEU A 71 -4.86 6.75 20.32
C LEU A 71 -5.12 6.29 18.89
N PHE A 72 -4.76 5.04 18.57
CA PHE A 72 -5.14 4.43 17.30
C PHE A 72 -6.67 4.37 17.17
N ASP A 73 -7.37 3.93 18.21
CA ASP A 73 -8.84 3.84 18.23
C ASP A 73 -9.50 5.21 18.07
N ASP A 74 -8.97 6.25 18.70
CA ASP A 74 -9.45 7.62 18.57
C ASP A 74 -9.25 8.15 17.13
N CYS A 75 -8.08 7.94 16.54
CA CYS A 75 -7.83 8.26 15.13
C CYS A 75 -8.77 7.50 14.19
N TYR A 76 -8.98 6.21 14.45
CA TYR A 76 -9.89 5.39 13.66
C TYR A 76 -11.34 5.89 13.76
N ALA A 77 -11.79 6.28 14.95
CA ALA A 77 -13.13 6.84 15.14
C ALA A 77 -13.35 8.14 14.35
N HIS A 78 -12.29 8.94 14.14
CA HIS A 78 -12.32 10.14 13.33
C HIS A 78 -12.26 9.88 11.81
N VAL A 79 -11.44 8.93 11.37
CA VAL A 79 -11.22 8.63 9.93
C VAL A 79 -12.30 7.71 9.37
N GLY A 80 -12.74 6.71 10.12
CA GLY A 80 -13.78 5.76 9.71
C GLY A 80 -13.29 4.59 8.83
N ASP A 81 -12.08 4.67 8.28
CA ASP A 81 -11.45 3.57 7.52
C ASP A 81 -10.12 3.12 8.15
N SER A 82 -9.98 1.80 8.35
CA SER A 82 -8.80 1.24 9.03
C SER A 82 -7.54 1.28 8.17
N ALA A 83 -7.66 1.15 6.85
CA ALA A 83 -6.52 1.21 5.96
C ALA A 83 -5.98 2.65 5.89
N GLU A 84 -6.88 3.62 5.73
CA GLU A 84 -6.54 5.05 5.76
C GLU A 84 -5.93 5.45 7.12
N THR A 85 -6.50 4.98 8.23
CA THR A 85 -5.94 5.24 9.57
C THR A 85 -4.51 4.74 9.69
N ILE A 86 -4.24 3.49 9.27
CA ILE A 86 -2.89 2.92 9.28
C ILE A 86 -1.97 3.74 8.37
N ALA A 87 -2.43 4.10 7.17
CA ALA A 87 -1.63 4.86 6.22
C ALA A 87 -1.21 6.23 6.75
N LEU A 88 -2.15 6.96 7.37
CA LEU A 88 -1.90 8.25 7.97
C LEU A 88 -0.99 8.18 9.20
N LEU A 89 -1.20 7.20 10.08
CA LEU A 89 -0.42 7.04 11.32
C LEU A 89 1.00 6.54 11.03
N TRP A 90 1.15 5.55 10.16
CA TRP A 90 2.45 4.99 9.82
C TRP A 90 3.40 6.07 9.32
N ARG A 91 2.94 6.97 8.43
CA ARG A 91 3.76 8.08 7.92
C ARG A 91 4.20 9.08 8.98
N GLN A 92 3.41 9.27 10.03
CA GLN A 92 3.66 10.30 11.04
C GLN A 92 4.55 9.81 12.18
N VAL A 93 4.46 8.52 12.50
CA VAL A 93 5.02 7.98 13.76
C VAL A 93 6.01 6.84 13.54
N ALA A 94 6.09 6.26 12.34
CA ALA A 94 7.10 5.24 12.07
C ALA A 94 8.51 5.85 12.02
N PRO A 95 9.54 5.12 12.46
CA PRO A 95 10.92 5.57 12.42
C PRO A 95 11.31 5.96 10.99
N THR A 96 11.95 7.13 10.86
CA THR A 96 12.35 7.65 9.54
C THR A 96 13.47 6.76 8.99
N ARG A 97 13.50 6.58 7.66
CA ARG A 97 14.50 5.78 6.92
C ARG A 97 15.96 5.97 7.39
N SER A 98 16.33 7.15 7.91
CA SER A 98 17.67 7.44 8.42
C SER A 98 18.00 6.89 9.81
N GLU A 99 17.03 6.47 10.62
CA GLU A 99 17.27 6.00 12.00
C GLU A 99 17.64 4.51 12.08
N VAL A 100 17.51 3.77 10.98
CA VAL A 100 17.69 2.31 10.91
C VAL A 100 18.98 1.90 10.16
N GLU A 101 19.74 2.84 9.58
CA GLU A 101 20.92 2.52 8.77
C GLU A 101 22.18 2.29 9.62
N GLY A 102 22.28 1.06 10.15
CA GLY A 102 23.54 0.35 10.33
C GLY A 102 23.68 -0.73 9.26
N ASN A 103 24.40 -0.42 8.17
CA ASN A 103 24.95 -1.37 7.19
C ASN A 103 23.96 -2.26 6.40
N GLY A 104 22.97 -1.67 5.74
CA GLY A 104 22.25 -2.35 4.67
C GLY A 104 21.84 -1.36 3.61
N SER A 105 22.40 -1.46 2.40
CA SER A 105 21.94 -0.66 1.27
C SER A 105 20.43 -0.85 1.10
N PRO A 106 19.66 0.22 0.94
CA PRO A 106 18.25 0.11 0.63
C PRO A 106 18.06 -0.60 -0.72
N PRO A 107 17.05 -1.46 -0.91
CA PRO A 107 16.70 -1.90 -2.25
C PRO A 107 16.09 -0.68 -2.95
N GLU A 108 16.82 -0.08 -3.87
CA GLU A 108 16.29 0.89 -4.84
C GLU A 108 15.11 0.34 -5.67
N THR A 109 14.76 -0.93 -5.50
CA THR A 109 13.94 -1.73 -6.42
C THR A 109 12.47 -1.89 -6.03
N LEU A 110 12.10 -2.04 -4.74
CA LEU A 110 10.74 -2.48 -4.34
C LEU A 110 9.60 -1.54 -4.80
N ALA A 111 9.78 -0.23 -4.64
CA ALA A 111 8.78 0.75 -5.07
C ALA A 111 8.79 0.98 -6.60
N ALA A 112 9.88 0.63 -7.27
CA ALA A 112 9.96 0.66 -8.73
C ALA A 112 9.28 -0.57 -9.36
N GLU A 113 8.99 -1.62 -8.59
CA GLU A 113 8.41 -2.85 -9.12
C GLU A 113 7.04 -2.60 -9.80
N PRO A 114 6.77 -3.25 -10.94
CA PRO A 114 5.47 -3.24 -11.63
C PRO A 114 4.32 -3.73 -10.74
N LEU A 115 3.08 -3.34 -11.07
CA LEU A 115 1.91 -3.74 -10.28
C LEU A 115 1.75 -5.27 -10.20
N HIS A 116 1.97 -5.99 -11.30
CA HIS A 116 1.82 -7.44 -11.31
C HIS A 116 2.78 -8.14 -10.35
N ILE A 117 4.01 -7.64 -10.16
CA ILE A 117 4.97 -8.19 -9.18
C ILE A 117 4.46 -8.04 -7.76
N TRP A 118 3.85 -6.90 -7.43
CA TRP A 118 3.21 -6.69 -6.14
C TRP A 118 2.08 -7.70 -5.90
N MET A 119 1.22 -7.88 -6.90
CA MET A 119 0.03 -8.73 -6.80
C MET A 119 0.34 -10.23 -6.79
N GLU A 120 1.32 -10.68 -7.57
CA GLU A 120 1.63 -12.09 -7.76
C GLU A 120 2.73 -12.61 -6.83
N GLN A 121 3.63 -11.74 -6.37
CA GLN A 121 4.83 -12.16 -5.65
C GLN A 121 4.94 -11.50 -4.28
N LEU A 122 5.00 -10.17 -4.21
CA LEU A 122 5.34 -9.49 -2.95
C LEU A 122 4.26 -9.63 -1.87
N LEU A 123 3.00 -9.32 -2.21
CA LEU A 123 1.90 -9.41 -1.24
C LEU A 123 1.62 -10.87 -0.84
N PRO A 124 1.57 -11.85 -1.77
CA PRO A 124 1.43 -13.25 -1.40
C PRO A 124 2.59 -13.77 -0.55
N ALA A 125 3.84 -13.40 -0.86
CA ALA A 125 5.01 -13.82 -0.08
C ALA A 125 4.94 -13.30 1.36
N ALA A 126 4.61 -12.02 1.56
CA ALA A 126 4.43 -11.48 2.91
C ALA A 126 3.26 -12.14 3.66
N ALA A 127 2.16 -12.45 2.97
CA ALA A 127 1.00 -13.10 3.56
C ALA A 127 1.27 -14.56 3.97
N ALA A 128 2.23 -15.24 3.33
CA ALA A 128 2.64 -16.59 3.68
C ALA A 128 3.54 -16.66 4.93
N LEU A 129 4.14 -15.54 5.35
CA LEU A 129 4.90 -15.44 6.59
C LEU A 129 3.96 -15.38 7.80
N GLU A 130 4.48 -15.69 8.98
CA GLU A 130 3.74 -15.62 10.25
C GLU A 130 4.46 -14.77 11.30
N GLY A 131 3.71 -14.30 12.30
CA GLY A 131 4.26 -13.61 13.46
C GLY A 131 5.16 -12.41 13.09
N ALA A 132 6.33 -12.33 13.72
CA ALA A 132 7.25 -11.21 13.58
C ALA A 132 7.79 -11.04 12.15
N GLU A 133 8.00 -12.14 11.41
CA GLU A 133 8.51 -12.08 10.03
C GLU A 133 7.50 -11.44 9.07
N GLN A 134 6.22 -11.80 9.21
CA GLN A 134 5.15 -11.14 8.46
C GLN A 134 5.07 -9.65 8.80
N ALA A 135 5.17 -9.31 10.08
CA ALA A 135 5.12 -7.93 10.53
C ALA A 135 6.26 -7.11 9.92
N GLU A 136 7.47 -7.67 9.90
CA GLU A 136 8.63 -7.01 9.33
C GLU A 136 8.55 -6.85 7.82
N ALA A 137 8.06 -7.87 7.10
CA ALA A 137 7.85 -7.77 5.66
C ALA A 137 6.85 -6.65 5.29
N VAL A 138 5.73 -6.56 6.03
CA VAL A 138 4.71 -5.51 5.81
C VAL A 138 5.26 -4.12 6.16
N ARG A 139 5.94 -3.97 7.29
CA ARG A 139 6.57 -2.68 7.67
C ARG A 139 7.62 -2.24 6.66
N ARG A 140 8.40 -3.18 6.14
CA ARG A 140 9.35 -2.92 5.06
C ARG A 140 8.60 -2.37 3.85
N PHE A 141 7.51 -2.98 3.40
CA PHE A 141 6.72 -2.40 2.31
C PHE A 141 6.33 -0.97 2.62
N TRP A 142 5.67 -0.71 3.75
CA TRP A 142 5.22 0.64 4.12
C TRP A 142 6.34 1.68 4.19
N GLN A 143 7.56 1.32 4.62
CA GLN A 143 8.72 2.23 4.64
C GLN A 143 9.17 2.65 3.23
N TRP A 144 8.96 1.79 2.23
CA TRP A 144 9.40 2.00 0.85
C TRP A 144 8.33 2.63 -0.04
N LEU A 145 7.08 2.70 0.41
CA LEU A 145 5.97 3.30 -0.33
C LEU A 145 5.91 4.81 -0.15
N ASN A 146 5.66 5.52 -1.24
CA ASN A 146 5.38 6.95 -1.19
C ASN A 146 3.97 7.23 -0.62
N PRO A 147 3.66 8.47 -0.20
CA PRO A 147 2.35 8.85 0.32
C PRO A 147 1.15 8.51 -0.58
N ALA A 148 1.33 8.48 -1.90
CA ALA A 148 0.28 8.14 -2.86
C ALA A 148 0.15 6.62 -3.09
N GLU A 149 1.14 5.84 -2.66
CA GLU A 149 1.26 4.40 -2.91
C GLU A 149 0.84 3.54 -1.72
N LEU A 150 0.70 4.15 -0.54
CA LEU A 150 0.42 3.54 0.75
C LEU A 150 -1.07 3.68 1.09
#